data_AF-A0A6P7HFW9-F1
#
_entry.id   AF-A0A6P7HFW9-F1
#
_cell.length_a   1.000
_cell.length_b   1.000
_cell.length_c   1.000
_cell.angle_alpha   90.00
_cell.angle_beta   90.00
_cell.angle_gamma   90.00
#
_symmetry.space_group_name_H-M   'P 1'
#
loop_
_entity.id
_entity.type
_entity.pdbx_description
1 polymer ?
#
loop_
_entity_poly.entity_id
_entity_poly.type
_entity_poly.pdbx_seq_one_letter_code
_entity_poly.pdbx_strand_id
1 'polypeptide(L)'
;MIKELLQENKENHEIIKNIKEENQQLRRDLENLKGRLEEMENKLESKEKETTKNNIVIRGIKIEQPDADKQIEQLIKEKLKIDIKITRENKQLTIATVANLTDKKAILREKRQLKGTHIFIDEDLSKNERKIQKIIRDRANMERKQNKDGVQKVADKWNTVEMEQ
;
A
#
# COMPACT_ATOMS: atom_id res chain seq x y z
N MET A 1 62.62 -18.69 17.44
CA MET A 1 61.57 -19.63 16.97
C MET A 1 60.46 -19.89 17.99
N ILE A 2 60.66 -20.65 19.08
CA ILE A 2 59.55 -20.97 20.03
C ILE A 2 58.97 -19.72 20.73
N LYS A 3 59.82 -18.78 21.16
CA LYS A 3 59.36 -17.53 21.81
C LYS A 3 58.56 -16.62 20.88
N GLU A 4 58.95 -16.54 19.61
CA GLU A 4 58.25 -15.76 18.58
C GLU A 4 56.88 -16.36 18.30
N LEU A 5 56.79 -17.69 18.15
CA LEU A 5 55.51 -18.40 17.99
C LEU A 5 54.56 -18.22 19.18
N LEU A 6 55.08 -18.16 20.40
CA LEU A 6 54.27 -17.91 21.60
C LEU A 6 53.76 -16.46 21.66
N GLN A 7 54.55 -15.50 21.18
CA GLN A 7 54.17 -14.09 21.12
C GLN A 7 53.11 -13.87 20.04
N GLU A 8 53.33 -14.41 18.84
CA GLU A 8 52.38 -14.38 17.72
C GLU A 8 51.04 -15.03 18.10
N ASN A 9 51.06 -16.15 18.81
CA ASN A 9 49.82 -16.80 19.29
C ASN A 9 49.05 -15.93 20.30
N LYS A 10 49.73 -15.15 21.14
CA LYS A 10 49.07 -14.22 22.07
C LYS A 10 48.44 -13.04 21.32
N GLU A 11 49.16 -12.47 20.37
CA GLU A 11 48.68 -11.36 19.53
C GLU A 11 47.48 -11.80 18.69
N ASN A 12 47.56 -12.99 18.07
CA ASN A 12 46.43 -13.58 17.34
C ASN A 12 45.22 -13.83 18.24
N HIS A 13 45.43 -14.29 19.48
CA HIS A 13 44.35 -14.49 20.43
C HIS A 13 43.64 -13.18 20.79
N GLU A 14 44.40 -12.10 20.97
CA GLU A 14 43.87 -10.77 21.28
C GLU A 14 43.11 -10.19 20.09
N ILE A 15 43.65 -10.33 18.86
CA ILE A 15 42.97 -9.93 17.62
C ILE A 15 41.64 -10.70 17.46
N ILE A 16 41.64 -12.01 17.65
CA ILE A 16 40.41 -12.84 17.55
C ILE A 16 39.39 -12.41 18.59
N LYS A 17 39.82 -12.07 19.81
CA LYS A 17 38.93 -11.58 20.86
C LYS A 17 38.29 -10.26 20.46
N ASN A 18 39.08 -9.29 20.01
CA ASN A 18 38.58 -7.99 19.56
C ASN A 18 37.61 -8.12 18.38
N ILE A 19 37.93 -8.97 17.39
CA ILE A 19 37.05 -9.26 16.25
C ILE A 19 35.72 -9.86 16.72
N LYS A 20 35.73 -10.75 17.72
CA LYS A 20 34.49 -11.34 18.26
C LYS A 20 33.63 -10.29 18.96
N GLU A 21 34.24 -9.42 19.76
CA GLU A 21 33.56 -8.33 20.46
C GLU A 21 32.95 -7.33 19.47
N GLU A 22 33.70 -6.92 18.44
CA GLU A 22 33.23 -6.03 17.39
C GLU A 22 32.08 -6.67 16.58
N ASN A 23 32.21 -7.94 16.19
CA ASN A 23 31.12 -8.66 15.51
C ASN A 23 29.85 -8.76 16.36
N GLN A 24 29.99 -8.96 17.67
CA GLN A 24 28.85 -9.01 18.57
C GLN A 24 28.18 -7.63 18.66
N GLN A 25 28.96 -6.56 18.71
CA GLN A 25 28.45 -5.19 18.72
C GLN A 25 27.73 -4.86 17.40
N LEU A 26 28.35 -5.16 16.25
CA LEU A 26 27.75 -4.97 14.93
C LEU A 26 26.42 -5.72 14.78
N ARG A 27 26.31 -6.94 15.32
CA ARG A 27 25.04 -7.68 15.31
C ARG A 27 23.95 -6.98 16.12
N ARG A 28 24.29 -6.43 17.29
CA ARG A 28 23.34 -5.66 18.12
C ARG A 28 22.91 -4.38 17.40
N ASP A 29 23.86 -3.66 16.81
CA ASP A 29 23.57 -2.42 16.09
C ASP A 29 22.72 -2.67 14.85
N LEU A 30 22.98 -3.75 14.11
CA LEU A 30 22.15 -4.18 13.00
C LEU A 30 20.72 -4.51 13.44
N GLU A 31 20.56 -5.22 14.55
CA GLU A 31 19.23 -5.55 15.08
C GLU A 31 18.47 -4.28 15.50
N ASN A 32 19.14 -3.37 16.21
CA ASN A 32 18.58 -2.09 16.60
C ASN A 32 18.18 -1.24 15.39
N LEU A 33 19.01 -1.19 14.35
CA LEU A 33 18.73 -0.46 13.11
C LEU A 33 17.54 -1.07 12.37
N LYS A 34 17.43 -2.40 12.31
CA LYS A 34 16.26 -3.08 11.72
C LYS A 34 14.97 -2.72 12.45
N GLY A 35 14.97 -2.79 13.79
CA GLY A 35 13.79 -2.41 14.58
C GLY A 35 13.38 -0.96 14.34
N ARG A 36 14.34 -0.02 14.30
CA ARG A 36 14.06 1.39 13.99
C ARG A 36 13.52 1.59 12.58
N LEU A 37 14.02 0.86 11.59
CA LEU A 37 13.51 0.90 10.22
C LEU A 37 12.07 0.41 10.17
N GLU A 38 11.75 -0.71 10.80
CA GLU A 38 10.40 -1.25 10.86
C GLU A 38 9.41 -0.28 11.53
N GLU A 39 9.79 0.34 12.66
CA GLU A 39 8.98 1.37 13.30
C GLU A 39 8.73 2.59 12.38
N MET A 40 9.75 3.01 11.63
CA MET A 40 9.64 4.12 10.69
C MET A 40 8.72 3.76 9.52
N GLU A 41 8.84 2.56 8.95
CA GLU A 41 7.99 2.07 7.89
C GLU A 41 6.52 2.00 8.35
N ASN A 42 6.27 1.47 9.55
CA ASN A 42 4.93 1.41 10.13
C ASN A 42 4.32 2.81 10.37
N LYS A 43 5.13 3.76 10.84
CA LYS A 43 4.70 5.17 11.01
C LYS A 43 4.39 5.83 9.66
N LEU A 44 5.21 5.58 8.64
CA LEU A 44 4.97 6.10 7.28
C LEU A 44 3.69 5.52 6.71
N GLU A 45 3.47 4.21 6.82
CA GLU A 45 2.25 3.56 6.33
C GLU A 45 1.00 4.07 7.06
N SER A 46 1.08 4.25 8.38
CA SER A 46 -0.03 4.79 9.18
C SER A 46 -0.39 6.21 8.73
N LYS A 47 0.60 7.06 8.49
CA LYS A 47 0.39 8.41 7.97
C LYS A 47 -0.20 8.40 6.56
N GLU A 48 0.31 7.55 5.66
CA GLU A 48 -0.28 7.41 4.32
C GLU A 48 -1.76 7.02 4.42
N LYS A 49 -2.08 5.99 5.24
CA LYS A 49 -3.47 5.54 5.46
C LYS A 49 -4.36 6.65 6.00
N GLU A 50 -3.87 7.47 6.93
CA GLU A 50 -4.64 8.61 7.43
C GLU A 50 -4.94 9.62 6.32
N THR A 51 -3.95 9.93 5.49
CA THR A 51 -4.13 10.89 4.39
C THR A 51 -5.03 10.37 3.25
N THR A 52 -5.04 9.07 2.99
CA THR A 52 -5.84 8.46 1.91
C THR A 52 -7.18 7.90 2.41
N LYS A 53 -7.42 7.93 3.73
CA LYS A 53 -8.59 7.33 4.38
C LYS A 53 -9.90 7.73 3.72
N ASN A 54 -10.05 9.01 3.40
CA ASN A 54 -11.27 9.57 2.80
C ASN A 54 -11.12 9.86 1.29
N ASN A 55 -10.03 9.41 0.68
CA ASN A 55 -9.76 9.66 -0.73
C ASN A 55 -10.32 8.56 -1.62
N ILE A 56 -10.76 8.97 -2.79
CA ILE A 56 -11.11 8.11 -3.91
C ILE A 56 -10.34 8.55 -5.15
N VAL A 57 -9.99 7.59 -5.98
CA VAL A 57 -9.33 7.81 -7.27
C VAL A 57 -10.38 7.78 -8.37
N ILE A 58 -10.44 8.84 -9.16
CA ILE A 58 -11.36 9.00 -10.28
C ILE A 58 -10.55 8.96 -11.60
N ARG A 59 -10.96 8.08 -12.51
CA ARG A 59 -10.31 7.86 -13.82
C ARG A 59 -11.30 7.97 -14.97
N GLY A 60 -10.76 8.17 -16.18
CA GLY A 60 -11.53 8.10 -17.44
C GLY A 60 -12.03 9.44 -17.98
N ILE A 61 -11.50 10.56 -17.47
CA ILE A 61 -11.92 11.91 -17.85
C ILE A 61 -10.83 12.57 -18.66
N LYS A 62 -11.20 13.14 -19.82
CA LYS A 62 -10.27 13.87 -20.68
C LYS A 62 -10.16 15.32 -20.17
N ILE A 63 -8.92 15.73 -19.93
CA ILE A 63 -8.54 16.99 -19.25
C ILE A 63 -8.94 18.24 -20.03
N GLU A 64 -9.18 18.11 -21.33
CA GLU A 64 -9.37 19.24 -22.24
C GLU A 64 -10.73 19.93 -22.07
N GLN A 65 -11.63 19.39 -21.25
CA GLN A 65 -12.90 20.03 -20.94
C GLN A 65 -12.74 21.03 -19.79
N PRO A 66 -12.98 22.33 -20.04
CA PRO A 66 -13.22 23.29 -18.96
C PRO A 66 -14.33 22.75 -18.06
N ASP A 67 -14.21 22.95 -16.74
CA ASP A 67 -15.19 22.51 -15.73
C ASP A 67 -15.37 21.00 -15.53
N ALA A 68 -14.44 20.16 -16.03
CA ALA A 68 -14.50 18.71 -15.79
C ALA A 68 -14.68 18.33 -14.30
N ASP A 69 -14.06 19.07 -13.37
CA ASP A 69 -14.22 18.80 -11.93
C ASP A 69 -15.66 19.02 -11.45
N LYS A 70 -16.27 20.14 -11.83
CA LYS A 70 -17.66 20.45 -11.47
C LYS A 70 -18.63 19.43 -12.05
N GLN A 71 -18.39 18.96 -13.28
CA GLN A 71 -19.21 17.93 -13.89
C GLN A 71 -19.14 16.60 -13.12
N ILE A 72 -17.96 16.24 -12.60
CA ILE A 72 -17.79 15.04 -11.77
C ILE A 72 -18.51 15.21 -10.44
N GLU A 73 -18.29 16.34 -9.77
CA GLU A 73 -18.92 16.65 -8.49
C GLU A 73 -20.45 16.60 -8.64
N GLN A 74 -20.99 17.22 -9.68
CA GLN A 74 -22.41 17.21 -9.98
C GLN A 74 -22.92 15.81 -10.32
N LEU A 75 -22.22 15.04 -11.16
CA LEU A 75 -22.63 13.68 -11.50
C LEU A 75 -22.69 12.77 -10.27
N ILE A 76 -21.66 12.85 -9.40
CA ILE A 76 -21.60 12.06 -8.17
C ILE A 76 -22.70 12.50 -7.20
N LYS A 77 -22.96 13.80 -7.10
CA LYS A 77 -24.09 14.33 -6.33
C LYS A 77 -25.44 13.86 -6.86
N GLU A 78 -25.66 13.87 -8.17
CA GLU A 78 -26.92 13.44 -8.79
C GLU A 78 -27.16 11.93 -8.67
N LYS A 79 -26.12 11.12 -8.94
CA LYS A 79 -26.24 9.66 -8.95
C LYS A 79 -26.17 9.06 -7.55
N LEU A 80 -25.25 9.54 -6.72
CA LEU A 80 -24.92 8.93 -5.44
C LEU A 80 -25.40 9.76 -4.23
N LYS A 81 -25.88 10.99 -4.44
CA LYS A 81 -26.34 11.90 -3.38
C LYS A 81 -25.28 12.22 -2.33
N ILE A 82 -24.01 12.24 -2.75
CA ILE A 82 -22.85 12.49 -1.90
C ILE A 82 -22.06 13.65 -2.47
N ASP A 83 -21.68 14.59 -1.62
CA ASP A 83 -20.78 15.69 -1.97
C ASP A 83 -19.32 15.25 -1.85
N ILE A 84 -18.53 15.61 -2.84
CA ILE A 84 -17.08 15.38 -2.86
C ILE A 84 -16.36 16.67 -3.18
N LYS A 85 -15.09 16.75 -2.78
CA LYS A 85 -14.19 17.84 -3.19
C LYS A 85 -13.08 17.27 -4.04
N ILE A 86 -12.93 17.78 -5.25
CA ILE A 86 -11.89 17.30 -6.16
C ILE A 86 -10.57 18.06 -5.94
N THR A 87 -9.48 17.29 -5.88
CA THR A 87 -8.10 17.77 -5.84
C THR A 87 -7.30 17.02 -6.90
N ARG A 88 -6.86 17.74 -7.94
CA ARG A 88 -6.08 17.11 -9.01
C ARG A 88 -4.62 16.96 -8.59
N GLU A 89 -4.12 15.73 -8.67
CA GLU A 89 -2.68 15.47 -8.57
C GLU A 89 -1.99 15.57 -9.93
N ASN A 90 -2.62 15.08 -11.01
CA ASN A 90 -2.03 15.17 -12.35
C ASN A 90 -3.09 15.08 -13.47
N LYS A 91 -2.61 15.06 -14.72
CA LYS A 91 -3.43 15.03 -15.93
C LYS A 91 -4.30 13.76 -16.04
N GLN A 92 -3.83 12.59 -15.62
CA GLN A 92 -4.56 11.33 -15.85
C GLN A 92 -5.29 10.79 -14.61
N LEU A 93 -4.94 11.31 -13.43
CA LEU A 93 -5.39 10.85 -12.13
C LEU A 93 -6.01 12.01 -11.37
N THR A 94 -7.33 11.93 -11.18
CA THR A 94 -8.06 12.86 -10.33
C THR A 94 -8.28 12.20 -8.97
N ILE A 95 -7.86 12.84 -7.89
CA ILE A 95 -8.17 12.39 -6.54
C ILE A 95 -9.32 13.24 -6.03
N ALA A 96 -10.31 12.61 -5.41
CA ALA A 96 -11.36 13.34 -4.71
C ALA A 96 -11.32 12.98 -3.23
N THR A 97 -11.41 14.01 -2.40
CA THR A 97 -11.54 13.86 -0.95
C THR A 97 -13.03 13.92 -0.61
N VAL A 98 -13.49 12.91 0.13
CA VAL A 98 -14.86 12.83 0.63
C VAL A 98 -14.89 13.33 2.08
N ALA A 99 -16.03 13.86 2.54
CA ALA A 99 -16.14 14.42 3.89
C ALA A 99 -15.85 13.40 5.01
N ASN A 100 -16.27 12.14 4.81
CA ASN A 100 -16.12 11.09 5.81
C ASN A 100 -15.96 9.70 5.17
N LEU A 101 -15.52 8.74 5.99
CA LEU A 101 -15.29 7.36 5.55
C LEU A 101 -16.60 6.64 5.16
N THR A 102 -17.71 6.97 5.80
CA THR A 102 -19.02 6.37 5.51
C THR A 102 -19.45 6.67 4.09
N ASP A 103 -19.29 7.91 3.66
CA ASP A 103 -19.59 8.39 2.32
C ASP A 103 -18.64 7.77 1.30
N LYS A 104 -17.34 7.66 1.61
CA LYS A 104 -16.40 6.90 0.77
C LYS A 104 -16.86 5.45 0.58
N LYS A 105 -17.25 4.75 1.64
CA LYS A 105 -17.77 3.38 1.57
C LYS A 105 -19.05 3.30 0.72
N ALA A 106 -19.95 4.27 0.88
CA ALA A 106 -21.17 4.36 0.07
C ALA A 106 -20.84 4.57 -1.41
N ILE A 107 -19.91 5.48 -1.75
CA ILE A 107 -19.45 5.69 -3.13
C ILE A 107 -18.86 4.39 -3.70
N LEU A 108 -17.96 3.72 -2.96
CA LEU A 108 -17.31 2.50 -3.44
C LEU A 108 -18.29 1.33 -3.64
N ARG A 109 -19.36 1.27 -2.83
CA ARG A 109 -20.45 0.29 -2.99
C ARG A 109 -21.34 0.60 -4.18
N GLU A 110 -21.74 1.86 -4.32
CA GLU A 110 -22.71 2.31 -5.31
C GLU A 110 -22.08 2.71 -6.66
N LYS A 111 -20.74 2.71 -6.80
CA LYS A 111 -20.04 3.09 -8.05
C LYS A 111 -20.50 2.32 -9.28
N ARG A 112 -21.14 1.16 -9.11
CA ARG A 112 -21.77 0.40 -10.21
C ARG A 112 -22.89 1.19 -10.90
N GLN A 113 -23.53 2.14 -10.21
CA GLN A 113 -24.52 3.06 -10.79
C GLN A 113 -23.90 4.02 -11.81
N LEU A 114 -22.57 4.19 -11.79
CA LEU A 114 -21.82 4.96 -12.78
C LEU A 114 -21.45 4.13 -14.02
N LYS A 115 -21.85 2.85 -14.09
CA LYS A 115 -21.61 1.99 -15.26
C LYS A 115 -22.31 2.57 -16.48
N GLY A 116 -21.59 2.67 -17.59
CA GLY A 116 -22.06 3.34 -18.82
C GLY A 116 -21.63 4.80 -18.92
N THR A 117 -21.12 5.39 -17.84
CA THR A 117 -20.35 6.63 -17.92
C THR A 117 -18.89 6.34 -18.29
N HIS A 118 -18.15 7.37 -18.68
CA HIS A 118 -16.70 7.27 -18.88
C HIS A 118 -15.90 7.37 -17.57
N ILE A 119 -16.56 7.40 -16.41
CA ILE A 119 -15.93 7.62 -15.11
C ILE A 119 -15.79 6.30 -14.35
N PHE A 120 -14.60 6.08 -13.81
CA PHE A 120 -14.28 4.94 -12.97
C PHE A 120 -13.79 5.43 -11.62
N ILE A 121 -14.37 4.90 -10.54
CA ILE A 121 -13.99 5.22 -9.17
C ILE A 121 -13.32 4.01 -8.52
N ASP A 122 -12.17 4.23 -7.91
CA ASP A 122 -11.46 3.26 -7.11
C ASP A 122 -11.03 3.85 -5.78
N GLU A 123 -10.65 2.98 -4.86
CA GLU A 123 -10.11 3.40 -3.58
C GLU A 123 -8.68 3.90 -3.73
N ASP A 124 -8.35 5.00 -3.04
CA ASP A 124 -6.97 5.46 -2.88
C ASP A 124 -6.30 4.66 -1.76
N LEU A 125 -5.42 3.75 -2.18
CA LEU A 125 -4.76 2.80 -1.30
C LEU A 125 -3.33 3.25 -0.99
N SER A 126 -2.80 2.86 0.17
CA SER A 126 -1.39 3.07 0.51
C SER A 126 -0.46 2.35 -0.47
N LYS A 127 0.83 2.70 -0.46
CA LYS A 127 1.81 2.03 -1.35
C LYS A 127 1.87 0.52 -1.10
N ASN A 128 1.78 0.09 0.15
CA ASN A 128 1.80 -1.32 0.52
C ASN A 128 0.50 -2.04 0.12
N GLU A 129 -0.66 -1.41 0.35
CA GLU A 129 -1.95 -1.96 -0.08
C GLU A 129 -2.04 -2.10 -1.61
N ARG A 130 -1.51 -1.13 -2.37
CA ARG A 130 -1.41 -1.23 -3.84
C ARG A 130 -0.57 -2.42 -4.28
N LYS A 131 0.55 -2.70 -3.60
CA LYS A 131 1.39 -3.88 -3.88
C LYS A 131 0.62 -5.17 -3.61
N ILE A 132 -0.06 -5.27 -2.47
CA ILE A 132 -0.87 -6.44 -2.11
C ILE A 132 -1.98 -6.65 -3.15
N GLN A 133 -2.70 -5.60 -3.51
CA GLN A 133 -3.73 -5.62 -4.56
C GLN A 133 -3.17 -6.08 -5.92
N LYS A 134 -1.96 -5.64 -6.28
CA LYS A 134 -1.30 -6.09 -7.52
C LYS A 134 -1.03 -7.60 -7.46
N ILE A 135 -0.47 -8.11 -6.35
CA ILE A 135 -0.20 -9.54 -6.16
C ILE A 135 -1.50 -10.35 -6.29
N ILE A 136 -2.59 -9.91 -5.67
CA ILE A 136 -3.90 -10.56 -5.76
C ILE A 136 -4.39 -10.60 -7.21
N ARG A 137 -4.29 -9.48 -7.95
CA ARG A 137 -4.72 -9.41 -9.35
C ARG A 137 -3.87 -10.30 -10.25
N ASP A 138 -2.56 -10.30 -10.06
CA ASP A 138 -1.63 -11.11 -10.85
C ASP A 138 -1.92 -12.60 -10.62
N ARG A 139 -2.15 -13.00 -9.37
CA ARG A 139 -2.59 -14.36 -9.02
C ARG A 139 -3.93 -14.72 -9.66
N ALA A 140 -4.95 -13.87 -9.52
CA ALA A 140 -6.25 -14.11 -10.12
C ALA A 140 -6.16 -14.21 -11.67
N ASN A 141 -5.28 -13.44 -12.30
CA ASN A 141 -5.05 -13.52 -13.74
C ASN A 141 -4.33 -14.81 -14.15
N MET A 142 -3.36 -15.28 -13.35
CA MET A 142 -2.72 -16.59 -13.57
C MET A 142 -3.73 -17.72 -13.42
N GLU A 143 -4.56 -17.68 -12.38
CA GLU A 143 -5.62 -18.67 -12.15
C GLU A 143 -6.68 -18.63 -13.26
N ARG A 144 -7.09 -17.47 -13.77
CA ARG A 144 -8.00 -17.36 -14.95
C ARG A 144 -7.39 -17.88 -16.25
N LYS A 145 -6.08 -17.72 -16.44
CA LYS A 145 -5.39 -18.26 -17.63
C LYS A 145 -5.24 -19.77 -17.55
N GLN A 146 -5.12 -20.32 -16.34
CA GLN A 146 -4.97 -21.76 -16.10
C GLN A 146 -6.33 -22.48 -16.00
N ASN A 147 -7.35 -21.85 -15.43
CA ASN A 147 -8.73 -22.33 -15.35
C ASN A 147 -9.62 -21.51 -16.28
N LYS A 148 -9.99 -22.09 -17.43
CA LYS A 148 -11.10 -21.56 -18.24
C LYS A 148 -12.46 -21.61 -17.53
N ASP A 149 -12.57 -22.29 -16.38
CA ASP A 149 -13.82 -22.45 -15.63
C ASP A 149 -13.61 -22.25 -14.12
N GLY A 150 -14.21 -21.22 -13.51
CA GLY A 150 -14.40 -21.16 -12.05
C GLY A 150 -13.98 -19.87 -11.35
N VAL A 151 -14.78 -18.82 -11.47
CA VAL A 151 -14.54 -17.47 -10.89
C VAL A 151 -14.90 -17.36 -9.39
N GLN A 152 -15.45 -18.39 -8.73
CA GLN A 152 -16.19 -18.15 -7.48
C GLN A 152 -15.43 -18.33 -6.14
N LYS A 153 -14.23 -18.94 -6.08
CA LYS A 153 -13.71 -19.47 -4.78
C LYS A 153 -12.65 -18.66 -4.03
N VAL A 154 -12.12 -17.56 -4.57
CA VAL A 154 -10.96 -16.87 -3.95
C VAL A 154 -11.34 -15.70 -3.05
N ALA A 155 -12.46 -15.00 -3.33
CA ALA A 155 -12.90 -13.88 -2.51
C ALA A 155 -13.46 -14.32 -1.15
N ASP A 156 -14.13 -15.48 -1.11
CA ASP A 156 -14.78 -15.99 0.10
C ASP A 156 -13.79 -16.51 1.16
N LYS A 157 -12.54 -16.79 0.77
CA LYS A 157 -11.55 -17.41 1.67
C LYS A 157 -10.78 -16.40 2.54
N TRP A 158 -10.83 -15.11 2.22
CA TRP A 158 -10.14 -14.06 2.98
C TRP A 158 -11.08 -13.25 3.87
N ASN A 159 -12.38 -13.14 3.54
CA ASN A 159 -13.37 -12.50 4.42
C ASN A 159 -13.60 -13.26 5.74
N THR A 160 -13.28 -14.56 5.81
CA THR A 160 -13.42 -15.35 7.05
C THR A 160 -12.29 -15.08 8.04
N VAL A 161 -11.13 -14.60 7.59
CA VAL A 161 -9.96 -14.37 8.46
C VAL A 161 -10.07 -13.04 9.23
N GLU A 162 -10.84 -12.07 8.71
CA GLU A 162 -11.08 -10.78 9.39
C GLU A 162 -12.30 -10.78 10.33
N MET A 163 -13.08 -11.86 10.41
CA MET A 163 -14.19 -11.97 11.37
C MET A 163 -13.85 -12.78 12.64
N GLU A 164 -12.62 -13.28 12.75
CA GLU A 164 -12.15 -14.05 13.92
C GLU A 164 -11.06 -13.32 14.72
N GLN A 165 -10.96 -11.98 14.63
CA GLN A 165 -10.12 -11.15 15.50
C GLN A 165 -10.89 -10.02 16.16
#